data_AF-A0AA96S1K9-F1
#
_entry.id   AF-A0AA96S1K9-F1
#
_cell.length_a   1.000
_cell.length_b   1.000
_cell.length_c   1.000
_cell.angle_alpha   90.00
_cell.angle_beta   90.00
_cell.angle_gamma   90.00
#
_symmetry.space_group_name_H-M   'P 1'
#
loop_
_entity.id
_entity.type
_entity.pdbx_description
1 polymer ?
#
loop_
_entity_poly.entity_id
_entity_poly.type
_entity_poly.pdbx_seq_one_letter_code
_entity_poly.pdbx_strand_id
1 'polypeptide(L)'
;MISGPSPLEAQTKKLFRHIRTGSYKTRAQYMGKCLNFARFCHNTYKVSNIRNINTDHLAAYIVTRQKDNIAGTTICDDLSAIRFLMDHVSNPRNQISTNAEIEEQYDLLLGNEPLNPGNRAWAINEYETFIHSCENINAHNPIDVSVLCISMGLRITEAVASTRSQAEYALRTREYQVKHEAC
;
A
#
# COMPACT_ATOMS: atom_id res chain seq x y z
N MET A 1 25.41 -7.29 15.72
CA MET A 1 26.23 -6.90 14.55
C MET A 1 25.32 -6.29 13.51
N ILE A 2 25.41 -4.98 13.26
CA ILE A 2 24.69 -4.34 12.15
C ILE A 2 25.49 -4.65 10.89
N SER A 3 25.21 -5.81 10.29
CA SER A 3 25.74 -6.15 8.97
C SER A 3 25.19 -5.15 7.95
N GLY A 4 26.05 -4.64 7.08
CA GLY A 4 25.65 -3.72 6.01
C GLY A 4 24.59 -4.34 5.07
N PRO A 5 24.01 -3.54 4.15
CA PRO A 5 23.00 -4.04 3.23
C PRO A 5 23.56 -5.22 2.42
N SER A 6 22.79 -6.30 2.34
CA SER A 6 23.17 -7.48 1.56
C SER A 6 23.39 -7.14 0.08
N PRO A 7 24.15 -7.95 -0.68
CA PRO A 7 24.31 -7.76 -2.12
C PRO A 7 22.97 -7.67 -2.86
N LEU A 8 21.97 -8.42 -2.40
CA LEU A 8 20.63 -8.43 -2.98
C LEU A 8 19.88 -7.13 -2.66
N GLU A 9 19.91 -6.66 -1.41
CA GLU A 9 19.33 -5.36 -1.04
C GLU A 9 19.98 -4.21 -1.83
N ALA A 10 21.30 -4.22 -2.01
CA ALA A 10 22.00 -3.20 -2.79
C ALA A 10 21.54 -3.16 -4.26
N GLN A 11 21.35 -4.33 -4.89
CA GLN A 11 20.81 -4.45 -6.24
C GLN A 11 19.37 -3.94 -6.32
N THR A 12 18.51 -4.30 -5.35
CA THR A 12 17.13 -3.82 -5.26
C THR A 12 17.10 -2.29 -5.17
N LYS A 13 17.90 -1.68 -4.28
CA LYS A 13 17.97 -0.20 -4.17
C LYS A 13 18.42 0.45 -5.48
N LYS A 14 19.39 -0.15 -6.17
CA LYS A 14 19.88 0.33 -7.45
C LYS A 14 18.78 0.30 -8.51
N LEU A 15 18.00 -0.78 -8.59
CA LEU A 15 16.90 -0.90 -9.54
C LEU A 15 15.85 0.20 -9.32
N PHE A 16 15.39 0.37 -8.08
CA PHE A 16 14.39 1.39 -7.73
C PHE A 16 14.84 2.83 -7.98
N ARG A 17 16.16 3.12 -7.97
CA ARG A 17 16.70 4.43 -8.34
C ARG A 17 16.40 4.79 -9.81
N HIS A 18 16.35 3.78 -10.68
CA HIS A 18 16.11 3.97 -12.11
C HIS A 18 14.64 3.81 -12.49
N ILE A 19 13.81 3.18 -11.65
CA ILE A 19 12.37 3.04 -11.87
C ILE A 19 11.67 4.41 -11.76
N ARG A 20 11.00 4.80 -12.84
CA ARG A 20 10.17 6.03 -12.91
C ARG A 20 8.67 5.75 -12.97
N THR A 21 8.28 4.48 -13.06
CA THR A 21 6.88 4.04 -13.09
C THR A 21 6.23 4.21 -11.71
N GLY A 22 5.03 4.80 -11.68
CA GLY A 22 4.24 5.00 -10.47
C GLY A 22 4.62 6.25 -9.66
N SER A 23 3.79 6.58 -8.67
CA SER A 23 4.01 7.74 -7.81
C SER A 23 5.28 7.58 -6.93
N TYR A 24 5.78 8.69 -6.37
CA TYR A 24 6.89 8.64 -5.41
C TYR A 24 6.55 7.76 -4.19
N LYS A 25 5.32 7.91 -3.66
CA LYS A 25 4.83 7.13 -2.52
C LYS A 25 4.78 5.64 -2.82
N THR A 26 4.21 5.27 -3.98
CA THR A 26 4.13 3.86 -4.42
C THR A 26 5.52 3.25 -4.57
N ARG A 27 6.46 3.95 -5.20
CA ARG A 27 7.84 3.45 -5.38
C ARG A 27 8.56 3.27 -4.04
N ALA A 28 8.41 4.19 -3.10
CA ALA A 28 9.00 4.07 -1.76
C ALA A 28 8.43 2.86 -0.99
N GLN A 29 7.11 2.66 -1.05
CA GLN A 29 6.45 1.51 -0.43
C GLN A 29 6.89 0.19 -1.06
N TYR A 30 6.92 0.11 -2.39
CA TYR A 30 7.32 -1.09 -3.13
C TYR A 30 8.79 -1.42 -2.86
N MET A 31 9.66 -0.41 -2.81
CA MET A 31 11.06 -0.58 -2.43
C MET A 31 11.18 -1.17 -1.02
N GLY A 32 10.41 -0.66 -0.04
CA GLY A 32 10.40 -1.21 1.32
C GLY A 32 10.01 -2.69 1.36
N LYS A 33 8.92 -3.06 0.68
CA LYS A 33 8.46 -4.46 0.56
C LYS A 33 9.52 -5.35 -0.10
N CYS A 34 10.11 -4.90 -1.19
CA CYS A 34 11.15 -5.62 -1.91
C CYS A 34 12.44 -5.78 -1.10
N LEU A 35 12.81 -4.81 -0.26
CA LEU A 35 13.98 -4.91 0.60
C LEU A 35 13.78 -5.94 1.72
N ASN A 36 12.57 -6.06 2.27
CA ASN A 36 12.25 -7.09 3.23
C ASN A 36 12.37 -8.48 2.60
N PHE A 37 11.82 -8.66 1.39
CA PHE A 37 11.97 -9.90 0.63
C PHE A 37 13.44 -10.20 0.28
N ALA A 38 14.19 -9.22 -0.21
CA ALA A 38 15.62 -9.36 -0.51
C ALA A 38 16.42 -9.81 0.71
N ARG A 39 16.14 -9.25 1.89
CA ARG A 39 16.77 -9.65 3.15
C ARG A 39 16.44 -11.09 3.51
N PHE A 40 15.17 -11.50 3.35
CA PHE A 40 14.76 -12.88 3.53
C PHE A 40 15.50 -13.84 2.59
N CYS A 41 15.50 -13.59 1.27
CA CYS A 41 16.19 -14.43 0.29
C CYS A 41 17.69 -14.53 0.57
N HIS A 42 18.32 -13.43 0.95
CA HIS A 42 19.73 -13.43 1.28
C HIS A 42 20.02 -14.22 2.57
N ASN A 43 19.22 -14.06 3.61
CA ASN A 43 19.47 -14.72 4.89
C ASN A 43 19.20 -16.22 4.82
N THR A 44 18.08 -16.63 4.22
CA THR A 44 17.59 -18.01 4.17
C THR A 44 18.25 -18.82 3.06
N TYR A 45 18.40 -18.25 1.86
CA TYR A 45 18.84 -18.97 0.66
C TYR A 45 20.21 -18.52 0.14
N LYS A 46 20.85 -17.53 0.79
CA LYS A 46 22.12 -16.94 0.35
C LYS A 46 22.08 -16.40 -1.08
N VAL A 47 20.90 -16.03 -1.57
CA VAL A 47 20.74 -15.42 -2.90
C VAL A 47 21.51 -14.11 -2.92
N SER A 48 22.45 -14.02 -3.86
CA SER A 48 23.33 -12.87 -4.02
C SER A 48 23.03 -12.07 -5.29
N ASN A 49 22.33 -12.65 -6.26
CA ASN A 49 22.01 -12.03 -7.55
C ASN A 49 20.49 -11.99 -7.74
N ILE A 50 19.96 -10.80 -8.02
CA ILE A 50 18.51 -10.57 -8.18
C ILE A 50 17.89 -11.42 -9.30
N ARG A 51 18.66 -11.75 -10.34
CA ARG A 51 18.21 -12.60 -11.45
C ARG A 51 17.92 -14.05 -11.06
N ASN A 52 18.43 -14.48 -9.90
CA ASN A 52 18.25 -15.84 -9.39
C ASN A 52 17.01 -15.99 -8.50
N ILE A 53 16.25 -14.91 -8.28
CA ILE A 53 14.96 -15.02 -7.61
C ILE A 53 14.05 -15.92 -8.47
N ASN A 54 13.28 -16.78 -7.81
CA ASN A 54 12.41 -17.77 -8.42
C ASN A 54 11.15 -17.93 -7.55
N THR A 55 10.19 -18.71 -8.02
CA THR A 55 8.91 -18.94 -7.33
C THR A 55 9.09 -19.66 -5.98
N ASP A 56 10.08 -20.56 -5.82
CA ASP A 56 10.34 -21.23 -4.53
C ASP A 56 10.64 -20.23 -3.41
N HIS A 57 11.43 -19.20 -3.71
CA HIS A 57 11.73 -18.15 -2.75
C HIS A 57 10.46 -17.38 -2.33
N LEU A 58 9.51 -17.18 -3.26
CA LEU A 58 8.25 -16.51 -2.96
C LEU A 58 7.35 -17.40 -2.09
N ALA A 59 7.22 -18.68 -2.42
CA ALA A 59 6.44 -19.63 -1.64
C ALA A 59 6.95 -19.71 -0.19
N ALA A 60 8.26 -19.83 -0.02
CA ALA A 60 8.87 -19.83 1.31
C ALA A 60 8.70 -18.50 2.06
N TYR A 61 8.74 -17.38 1.34
CA TYR A 61 8.46 -16.07 1.91
C TYR A 61 7.00 -15.98 2.39
N ILE A 62 6.03 -16.43 1.60
CA ILE A 62 4.61 -16.47 1.98
C ILE A 62 4.43 -17.25 3.29
N VAL A 63 5.00 -18.47 3.37
CA VAL A 63 4.93 -19.30 4.58
C VAL A 63 5.55 -18.58 5.79
N THR A 64 6.65 -17.87 5.60
CA THR A 64 7.29 -17.09 6.67
C THR A 64 6.40 -15.94 7.11
N ARG A 65 5.79 -15.20 6.18
CA ARG A 65 4.89 -14.08 6.48
C ARG A 65 3.60 -14.53 7.16
N GLN A 66 3.07 -15.69 6.79
CA GLN A 66 1.93 -16.31 7.46
C GLN A 66 2.28 -16.72 8.89
N LYS A 67 3.47 -17.31 9.12
CA LYS A 67 3.96 -17.62 10.48
C LYS A 67 4.11 -16.38 11.35
N ASP A 68 4.48 -15.25 10.75
CA ASP A 68 4.54 -13.93 11.41
C ASP A 68 3.14 -13.28 11.61
N ASN A 69 2.05 -13.99 11.32
CA ASN A 69 0.66 -13.50 11.38
C ASN A 69 0.41 -12.24 10.56
N ILE A 70 1.09 -12.11 9.41
CA ILE A 70 0.86 -11.01 8.48
C ILE A 70 -0.43 -11.27 7.70
N ALA A 71 -1.30 -10.26 7.63
CA ALA A 71 -2.56 -10.35 6.91
C ALA A 71 -2.34 -10.72 5.43
N GLY A 72 -3.19 -11.60 4.90
CA GLY A 72 -3.05 -12.10 3.54
C GLY A 72 -3.07 -11.02 2.47
N THR A 73 -3.85 -9.95 2.65
CA THR A 73 -3.83 -8.79 1.74
C THR A 73 -2.49 -8.06 1.74
N THR A 74 -1.83 -7.96 2.90
CA THR A 74 -0.48 -7.41 2.99
C THR A 74 0.53 -8.32 2.29
N ILE A 75 0.36 -9.64 2.37
CA ILE A 75 1.18 -10.61 1.63
C ILE A 75 0.96 -10.44 0.13
N CYS A 76 -0.29 -10.34 -0.35
CA CYS A 76 -0.61 -10.08 -1.75
C CYS A 76 0.01 -8.77 -2.28
N ASP A 77 0.03 -7.72 -1.46
CA ASP A 77 0.73 -6.47 -1.78
C ASP A 77 2.25 -6.66 -1.85
N ASP A 78 2.83 -7.46 -0.94
CA ASP A 78 4.26 -7.81 -0.98
C ASP A 78 4.58 -8.54 -2.30
N LEU A 79 3.78 -9.53 -2.69
CA LEU A 79 3.97 -10.30 -3.93
C LEU A 79 3.83 -9.41 -5.18
N SER A 80 2.86 -8.50 -5.19
CA SER A 80 2.69 -7.52 -6.27
C SER A 80 3.93 -6.63 -6.43
N ALA A 81 4.49 -6.14 -5.33
CA ALA A 81 5.72 -5.34 -5.35
C ALA A 81 6.94 -6.15 -5.84
N ILE A 82 7.05 -7.42 -5.44
CA ILE A 82 8.14 -8.32 -5.87
C ILE A 82 8.05 -8.61 -7.37
N ARG A 83 6.86 -8.89 -7.90
CA ARG A 83 6.66 -9.08 -9.35
C ARG A 83 7.02 -7.83 -10.13
N PHE A 84 6.53 -6.67 -9.67
CA PHE A 84 6.89 -5.37 -10.25
C PHE A 84 8.41 -5.15 -10.30
N LEU A 85 9.13 -5.50 -9.23
CA LEU A 85 10.59 -5.45 -9.23
C LEU A 85 11.20 -6.36 -10.30
N MET A 86 10.74 -7.61 -10.39
CA MET A 86 11.27 -8.61 -11.29
C MET A 86 10.99 -8.29 -12.77
N ASP A 87 9.86 -7.65 -13.08
CA ASP A 87 9.55 -7.15 -14.43
C ASP A 87 10.57 -6.09 -14.90
N HIS A 88 11.21 -5.38 -13.97
CA HIS A 88 12.26 -4.39 -14.27
C HIS A 88 13.67 -4.99 -14.25
N VAL A 89 13.83 -6.28 -13.92
CA VAL A 89 15.14 -6.95 -13.97
C VAL A 89 15.44 -7.36 -15.40
N SER A 90 16.59 -6.92 -15.92
CA SER A 90 17.05 -7.33 -17.25
C SER A 90 17.52 -8.79 -17.25
N ASN A 91 16.93 -9.60 -18.14
CA ASN A 91 17.23 -11.02 -18.35
C ASN A 91 17.16 -11.86 -17.05
N PRO A 92 15.98 -11.97 -16.43
CA PRO A 92 15.79 -12.82 -15.26
C PRO A 92 15.94 -14.29 -15.65
N ARG A 93 16.51 -15.13 -14.77
CA ARG A 93 16.68 -16.57 -15.06
C ARG A 93 15.37 -17.34 -14.94
N ASN A 94 14.46 -16.84 -14.12
CA ASN A 94 13.17 -17.46 -13.86
C ASN A 94 12.08 -16.40 -14.01
N GLN A 95 10.94 -16.80 -14.56
CA GLN A 95 9.72 -16.01 -14.49
C GLN A 95 9.04 -16.26 -13.14
N ILE A 96 8.47 -15.21 -12.55
CA ILE A 96 7.78 -15.31 -11.27
C ILE A 96 6.32 -15.67 -11.51
N SER A 97 5.87 -16.74 -10.87
CA SER A 97 4.50 -17.25 -10.98
C SER A 97 3.45 -16.29 -10.42
N THR A 98 2.22 -16.39 -10.94
CA THR A 98 1.05 -15.64 -10.45
C THR A 98 0.62 -16.12 -9.05
N ASN A 99 -0.34 -15.43 -8.41
CA ASN A 99 -0.83 -15.89 -7.09
C ASN A 99 -1.50 -17.26 -7.21
N ALA A 100 -2.39 -17.44 -8.19
CA ALA A 100 -3.10 -18.70 -8.41
C ALA A 100 -2.14 -19.88 -8.68
N GLU A 101 -1.11 -19.65 -9.50
CA GLU A 101 -0.08 -20.66 -9.76
C GLU A 101 0.70 -21.05 -8.49
N ILE A 102 0.99 -20.09 -7.61
CA ILE A 102 1.69 -20.36 -6.34
C ILE A 102 0.79 -21.15 -5.39
N GLU A 103 -0.49 -20.77 -5.29
CA GLU A 103 -1.46 -21.49 -4.45
C GLU A 103 -1.60 -22.95 -4.89
N GLU A 104 -1.75 -23.18 -6.20
CA GLU A 104 -1.86 -24.52 -6.78
C GLU A 104 -0.56 -25.34 -6.60
N GLN A 105 0.59 -24.75 -6.93
CA GLN A 105 1.87 -25.46 -6.94
C GLN A 105 2.36 -25.83 -5.54
N TYR A 106 2.11 -24.99 -4.53
CA TYR A 106 2.66 -25.15 -3.18
C TYR A 106 1.60 -25.47 -2.12
N ASP A 107 0.33 -25.68 -2.52
CA ASP A 107 -0.81 -25.91 -1.62
C ASP A 107 -0.90 -24.81 -0.54
N LEU A 108 -0.82 -23.55 -0.98
CA LEU A 108 -0.87 -22.37 -0.12
C LEU A 108 -2.21 -21.65 -0.28
N LEU A 109 -2.67 -21.03 0.80
CA LEU A 109 -3.85 -20.16 0.76
C LEU A 109 -3.42 -18.71 0.98
N LEU A 110 -3.43 -17.90 -0.07
CA LEU A 110 -3.17 -16.47 0.00
C LEU A 110 -4.43 -15.74 0.44
N GLY A 111 -4.72 -15.80 1.74
CA GLY A 111 -5.63 -14.90 2.45
C GLY A 111 -6.98 -14.64 1.78
N ASN A 112 -7.94 -15.53 1.99
CA ASN A 112 -9.35 -15.29 1.69
C ASN A 112 -10.12 -14.69 2.87
N GLU A 113 -9.43 -14.10 3.86
CA GLU A 113 -10.15 -13.40 4.92
C GLU A 113 -10.75 -12.11 4.33
N PRO A 114 -12.09 -11.95 4.31
CA PRO A 114 -12.66 -10.70 3.91
C PRO A 114 -12.07 -9.61 4.80
N LEU A 115 -11.51 -8.56 4.19
CA LEU A 115 -10.86 -7.44 4.88
C LEU A 115 -11.82 -6.64 5.80
N ASN A 116 -13.04 -7.14 6.02
CA ASN A 116 -14.06 -6.54 6.84
C ASN A 116 -15.20 -7.54 7.14
N PRO A 117 -15.50 -7.87 8.41
CA PRO A 117 -16.69 -8.64 8.74
C PRO A 117 -17.98 -7.79 8.76
N GLY A 118 -17.96 -6.51 8.38
CA GLY A 118 -19.16 -5.67 8.38
C GLY A 118 -18.99 -4.23 7.84
N ASN A 119 -20.05 -3.43 7.98
CA ASN A 119 -20.07 -2.00 7.65
C ASN A 119 -19.26 -1.19 8.70
N ARG A 120 -18.22 -0.48 8.25
CA ARG A 120 -17.38 0.39 9.10
C ARG A 120 -17.74 1.88 8.98
N ALA A 121 -18.81 2.22 8.25
CA ALA A 121 -19.29 3.60 8.20
C ALA A 121 -19.78 4.02 9.58
N TRP A 122 -19.52 5.28 9.94
CA TRP A 122 -20.01 5.83 11.19
C TRP A 122 -21.54 5.80 11.22
N ALA A 123 -22.08 5.38 12.35
CA ALA A 123 -23.47 5.61 12.67
C ALA A 123 -23.70 7.11 12.95
N ILE A 124 -24.94 7.57 12.80
CA ILE A 124 -25.30 9.00 12.95
C ILE A 124 -24.90 9.52 14.34
N ASN A 125 -25.11 8.72 15.39
CA ASN A 125 -24.74 9.06 16.75
C ASN A 125 -23.21 9.17 16.96
N GLU A 126 -22.41 8.35 16.27
CA GLU A 126 -20.94 8.43 16.31
C GLU A 126 -20.46 9.74 15.65
N TYR A 127 -21.08 10.11 14.53
CA TYR A 127 -20.81 11.38 13.86
C TYR A 127 -21.19 12.58 14.76
N GLU A 128 -22.38 12.56 15.37
CA GLU A 128 -22.81 13.61 16.30
C GLU A 128 -21.85 13.71 17.51
N THR A 129 -21.43 12.57 18.06
CA THR A 129 -20.46 12.53 19.17
C THR A 129 -19.11 13.14 18.76
N PHE A 130 -18.65 12.86 17.54
CA PHE A 130 -17.46 13.48 16.98
C PHE A 130 -17.59 15.00 16.89
N ILE A 131 -18.72 15.52 16.38
CA ILE A 131 -18.97 16.97 16.28
C ILE A 131 -18.91 17.62 17.67
N HIS A 132 -19.67 17.10 18.65
CA HIS A 132 -19.66 17.63 20.02
C HIS A 132 -18.26 17.61 20.64
N SER A 133 -17.49 16.55 20.39
CA SER A 133 -16.11 16.42 20.88
C SER A 133 -15.20 17.50 20.29
N CYS A 134 -15.36 17.80 18.99
CA CYS A 134 -14.63 18.86 18.31
C CYS A 134 -15.04 20.26 18.79
N GLU A 135 -16.33 20.51 19.00
CA GLU A 135 -16.84 21.77 19.55
C GLU A 135 -16.29 22.04 20.95
N ASN A 136 -16.27 21.03 21.82
CA ASN A 136 -15.75 21.14 23.18
C ASN A 136 -14.27 21.54 23.25
N ILE A 137 -13.48 21.20 22.22
CA ILE A 137 -12.06 21.57 22.10
C ILE A 137 -11.83 22.75 21.14
N ASN A 138 -12.89 23.42 20.67
CA ASN A 138 -12.85 24.51 19.68
C ASN A 138 -12.10 24.14 18.38
N ALA A 139 -12.19 22.89 17.93
CA ALA A 139 -11.59 22.41 16.68
C ALA A 139 -12.62 22.45 15.54
N HIS A 140 -12.70 23.57 14.82
CA HIS A 140 -13.64 23.74 13.72
C HIS A 140 -13.20 23.06 12.41
N ASN A 141 -11.90 23.02 12.12
CA ASN A 141 -11.41 22.43 10.86
C ASN A 141 -11.85 20.96 10.66
N PRO A 142 -11.78 20.06 11.66
CA PRO A 142 -12.27 18.69 11.51
C PRO A 142 -13.78 18.60 11.26
N ILE A 143 -14.57 19.52 11.85
CA ILE A 143 -16.02 19.62 11.63
C ILE A 143 -16.31 19.98 10.17
N ASP A 144 -15.66 21.03 9.67
CA ASP A 144 -15.86 21.46 8.27
C ASP A 144 -15.47 20.36 7.28
N VAL A 145 -14.31 19.72 7.49
CA VAL A 145 -13.85 18.60 6.66
C VAL A 145 -14.83 17.43 6.73
N SER A 146 -15.34 17.07 7.92
CA SER A 146 -16.27 15.96 8.06
C SER A 146 -17.61 16.23 7.36
N VAL A 147 -18.10 17.47 7.42
CA VAL A 147 -19.31 17.89 6.69
C VAL A 147 -19.10 17.72 5.18
N LEU A 148 -17.97 18.16 4.63
CA LEU A 148 -17.67 18.00 3.21
C LEU A 148 -17.56 16.52 2.81
N CYS A 149 -16.92 15.69 3.64
CA CYS A 149 -16.79 14.25 3.39
C CYS A 149 -18.15 13.53 3.41
N ILE A 150 -19.00 13.76 4.42
CA ILE A 150 -20.28 13.03 4.56
C ILE A 150 -21.34 13.52 3.57
N SER A 151 -21.35 14.81 3.24
CA SER A 151 -22.36 15.40 2.35
C SER A 151 -22.09 15.14 0.86
N MET A 152 -20.82 15.14 0.45
CA MET A 152 -20.43 15.04 -0.96
C MET A 152 -19.63 13.78 -1.28
N GLY A 153 -19.29 12.96 -0.29
CA GLY A 153 -18.48 11.75 -0.49
C GLY A 153 -17.01 12.03 -0.80
N LEU A 154 -16.49 13.21 -0.43
CA LEU A 154 -15.09 13.56 -0.67
C LEU A 154 -14.14 12.69 0.16
N ARG A 155 -13.00 12.32 -0.41
CA ARG A 155 -11.87 11.82 0.39
C ARG A 155 -11.37 12.93 1.30
N ILE A 156 -10.84 12.56 2.48
CA ILE A 156 -10.25 13.53 3.42
C ILE A 156 -9.22 14.44 2.74
N THR A 157 -8.37 13.89 1.86
CA THR A 157 -7.36 14.65 1.13
C THR A 157 -7.95 15.65 0.13
N GLU A 158 -9.11 15.35 -0.45
CA GLU A 158 -9.84 16.23 -1.37
C GLU A 158 -10.56 17.35 -0.58
N ALA A 159 -11.18 17.02 0.55
CA ALA A 159 -11.88 17.97 1.40
C ALA A 159 -10.91 19.01 2.00
N VAL A 160 -9.75 18.56 2.49
CA VAL A 160 -8.71 19.44 3.04
C VAL A 160 -8.07 20.33 1.96
N ALA A 161 -8.03 19.88 0.71
CA ALA A 161 -7.52 20.65 -0.42
C ALA A 161 -8.54 21.64 -1.02
N SER A 162 -9.74 21.73 -0.44
CA SER A 162 -10.78 22.65 -0.91
C SER A 162 -10.29 24.10 -0.87
N THR A 163 -10.38 24.77 -2.01
CA THR A 163 -10.02 26.19 -2.12
C THR A 163 -11.24 27.07 -2.03
N ARG A 164 -11.06 28.30 -1.53
CA ARG A 164 -12.11 29.33 -1.52
C ARG A 164 -12.76 29.50 -2.89
N SER A 165 -11.96 29.51 -3.96
CA SER A 165 -12.46 29.68 -5.33
C SER A 165 -13.40 28.54 -5.77
N GLN A 166 -13.13 27.30 -5.36
CA GLN A 166 -14.02 26.16 -5.61
C GLN A 166 -15.30 26.27 -4.80
N ALA A 167 -15.22 26.67 -3.53
CA ALA A 167 -16.38 26.87 -2.69
C ALA A 167 -17.30 27.98 -3.24
N GLU A 168 -16.76 29.13 -3.62
CA GLU A 168 -17.52 30.23 -4.23
C GLU A 168 -18.17 29.81 -5.55
N TYR A 169 -17.45 29.05 -6.38
CA TYR A 169 -18.01 28.48 -7.61
C TYR A 169 -19.18 27.55 -7.29
N ALA A 170 -18.99 26.60 -6.36
CA ALA A 170 -20.01 25.63 -5.98
C ALA A 170 -21.25 26.29 -5.36
N LEU A 171 -21.09 27.37 -4.60
CA LEU A 171 -22.22 28.14 -4.07
C LEU A 171 -23.03 28.81 -5.19
N ARG A 172 -22.38 29.27 -6.26
CA ARG A 172 -23.04 29.89 -7.42
C ARG A 172 -23.69 28.86 -8.34
N THR A 173 -23.02 27.75 -8.63
CA THR A 173 -23.46 26.76 -9.63
C THR A 173 -24.21 25.58 -9.03
N ARG A 174 -24.18 25.41 -7.71
CA ARG A 174 -24.64 24.21 -6.99
C ARG A 174 -23.86 22.93 -7.34
N GLU A 175 -22.67 23.08 -7.93
CA GLU A 175 -21.82 21.97 -8.36
C GLU A 175 -20.41 22.12 -7.78
N TYR A 176 -19.94 21.12 -7.03
CA TYR A 176 -18.58 21.09 -6.50
C TYR A 176 -17.66 20.26 -7.41
N GLN A 177 -16.63 20.90 -7.96
CA GLN A 177 -15.64 20.22 -8.80
C GLN A 177 -14.40 19.82 -7.99
N VAL A 178 -14.14 18.52 -7.91
CA VAL A 178 -12.91 17.96 -7.32
C VAL A 178 -11.74 18.21 -8.26
N LYS A 179 -10.69 18.88 -7.77
CA LYS A 179 -9.52 19.27 -8.59
C LYS A 179 -8.22 18.61 -8.14
N HIS A 180 -7.92 18.67 -6.84
CA HIS A 180 -6.63 18.26 -6.28
C HIS A 180 -6.82 17.58 -4.92
N GLU A 181 -5.79 16.86 -4.50
CA GLU A 181 -5.68 16.23 -3.20
C GLU A 181 -4.51 16.84 -2.41
N ALA A 182 -4.65 16.97 -1.10
CA ALA A 182 -3.56 17.37 -0.22
C ALA A 182 -2.45 16.29 -0.26
N CYS A 183 -1.20 16.72 -0.52
CA CYS A 183 -0.01 15.86 -0.59
C CYS A 183 0.56 15.52 0.79
#